data_AF-A0A132N9P2-F1
#
_entry.id   AF-A0A132N9P2-F1
#
_cell.length_a   1.000
_cell.length_b   1.000
_cell.length_c   1.000
_cell.angle_alpha   90.00
_cell.angle_beta   90.00
_cell.angle_gamma   90.00
#
_symmetry.space_group_name_H-M   'P 1'
#
loop_
_entity.id
_entity.type
_entity.pdbx_description
1 polymer ?
#
loop_
_entity_poly.entity_id
_entity_poly.type
_entity_poly.pdbx_seq_one_letter_code
_entity_poly.pdbx_strand_id
1 'polypeptide(L)'
;MQLAAIIVSLVFTLVGVVLVVRTAAHIVSVVRAGQPAVGRTDDPGQRFVTMLRETLGHTRMLKWSLVGAAHWFVFVGFGFLFFTLVTAYGQLFDADFALPVIGHWAPYEITTELIAWTTLVSIAILIGV
;
A
#
# COMPACT_ATOMS: atom_id res chain seq x y z
N MET A 1 12.10 20.81 -17.53
CA MET A 1 11.69 19.40 -17.27
C MET A 1 10.57 19.28 -16.22
N GLN A 2 10.46 20.18 -15.24
CA GLN A 2 9.44 20.09 -14.17
C GLN A 2 8.00 20.01 -14.68
N LEU A 3 7.59 20.88 -15.61
CA LEU A 3 6.25 20.84 -16.19
C LEU A 3 5.92 19.48 -16.82
N ALA A 4 6.88 18.88 -17.52
CA ALA A 4 6.70 17.54 -18.10
C ALA A 4 6.52 16.48 -17.01
N ALA A 5 7.32 16.53 -15.93
CA ALA A 5 7.19 15.61 -14.79
C ALA A 5 5.83 15.73 -14.08
N ILE A 6 5.33 16.96 -13.89
CA ILE A 6 3.99 17.22 -13.34
C ILE A 6 2.92 16.62 -14.24
N ILE A 7 2.92 16.97 -15.53
CA ILE A 7 1.89 16.53 -16.47
C ILE A 7 1.87 15.01 -16.57
N VAL A 8 3.03 14.39 -16.81
CA VAL A 8 3.14 12.93 -16.97
C VAL A 8 2.66 12.22 -15.70
N SER A 9 3.20 12.59 -14.54
CA SER A 9 2.84 11.94 -13.27
C SER A 9 1.35 12.08 -12.99
N LEU A 10 0.79 13.29 -13.03
CA LEU A 10 -0.61 13.51 -12.69
C LEU A 10 -1.58 12.86 -13.70
N VAL A 11 -1.26 12.84 -14.98
CA VAL A 11 -2.10 12.15 -15.99
C VAL A 11 -2.12 10.65 -15.74
N PHE A 12 -0.95 10.02 -15.53
CA PHE A 12 -0.91 8.59 -15.23
C PHE A 12 -1.65 8.25 -13.93
N THR A 13 -1.51 9.08 -12.90
CA THR A 13 -2.23 8.90 -11.64
C THR A 13 -3.73 9.04 -11.82
N LEU A 14 -4.18 10.06 -12.56
CA LEU A 14 -5.60 10.25 -12.84
C LEU A 14 -6.18 9.05 -13.59
N VAL A 15 -5.52 8.59 -14.65
CA VAL A 15 -5.94 7.41 -15.41
C VAL A 15 -5.99 6.17 -14.51
N GLY A 16 -4.94 5.93 -13.72
CA GLY A 16 -4.87 4.82 -12.78
C GLY A 16 -6.02 4.83 -11.77
N VAL A 17 -6.26 5.98 -11.13
CA VAL A 17 -7.35 6.16 -10.16
C VAL A 17 -8.71 5.93 -10.81
N VAL A 18 -8.96 6.47 -12.00
CA VAL A 18 -10.23 6.26 -12.73
C VAL A 18 -10.46 4.78 -13.02
N LEU A 19 -9.43 4.06 -13.48
CA LEU A 19 -9.53 2.62 -13.77
C LEU A 19 -9.76 1.80 -12.50
N VAL A 20 -9.06 2.12 -11.41
CA VAL A 20 -9.24 1.46 -10.10
C VAL A 20 -10.65 1.68 -9.58
N VAL A 21 -11.14 2.92 -9.57
CA VAL A 21 -12.50 3.25 -9.10
C VAL A 21 -13.56 2.55 -9.95
N ARG A 22 -13.42 2.59 -11.28
CA ARG A 22 -14.34 1.90 -12.20
C ARG A 22 -14.39 0.39 -11.91
N THR A 23 -13.23 -0.23 -11.74
CA THR A 23 -13.13 -1.67 -11.50
C THR A 23 -13.67 -2.04 -10.11
N ALA A 24 -13.36 -1.26 -9.09
CA ALA A 24 -13.90 -1.45 -7.75
C ALA A 24 -15.44 -1.32 -7.74
N ALA A 25 -16.00 -0.32 -8.41
CA ALA A 25 -17.44 -0.16 -8.54
C ALA A 25 -18.08 -1.36 -9.27
N HIS A 26 -17.43 -1.86 -10.32
CA HIS A 26 -17.87 -3.08 -11.00
C HIS A 26 -17.86 -4.29 -10.07
N ILE A 27 -16.77 -4.54 -9.32
CA ILE A 27 -16.69 -5.63 -8.34
C ILE A 27 -17.83 -5.51 -7.31
N VAL A 28 -18.06 -4.32 -6.76
CA VAL A 28 -19.16 -4.08 -5.82
C VAL A 28 -20.52 -4.38 -6.46
N SER A 29 -20.74 -4.01 -7.72
CA SER A 29 -21.98 -4.30 -8.44
C SER A 29 -22.22 -5.80 -8.61
N VAL A 30 -21.16 -6.56 -8.92
CA VAL A 30 -21.22 -8.02 -9.06
C VAL A 30 -21.52 -8.68 -7.72
N VAL A 31 -20.85 -8.26 -6.65
CA VAL A 31 -21.08 -8.79 -5.29
C VAL A 31 -22.51 -8.51 -4.83
N ARG A 32 -23.06 -7.33 -5.13
CA ARG A 32 -24.44 -6.94 -4.79
C ARG A 32 -25.51 -7.71 -5.56
N ALA A 33 -25.17 -8.34 -6.68
CA ALA A 33 -26.11 -9.21 -7.41
C ALA A 33 -26.35 -10.56 -6.70
N GLY A 34 -25.51 -10.92 -5.72
CA GLY A 34 -25.68 -12.12 -4.91
C GLY A 34 -26.81 -11.99 -3.86
N GLN A 35 -27.14 -13.11 -3.21
CA GLN A 35 -28.12 -13.12 -2.12
C GLN A 35 -27.62 -12.33 -0.89
N PRO A 36 -28.51 -11.68 -0.13
CA PRO A 36 -28.14 -11.01 1.11
C PRO A 36 -27.45 -11.96 2.09
N ALA A 37 -26.29 -11.56 2.60
CA ALA A 37 -25.62 -12.26 3.68
C ALA A 37 -26.26 -11.88 5.02
N VAL A 38 -27.37 -12.53 5.37
CA VAL A 38 -28.11 -12.30 6.62
C VAL A 38 -27.15 -12.47 7.81
N GLY A 39 -27.19 -11.52 8.74
CA GLY A 39 -26.33 -11.51 9.92
C GLY A 39 -24.91 -10.98 9.70
N ARG A 40 -24.46 -10.70 8.47
CA ARG A 40 -23.05 -10.30 8.19
C ARG A 40 -22.63 -8.95 8.78
N THR A 41 -23.57 -8.16 9.30
CA THR A 41 -23.30 -6.87 9.95
C THR A 41 -23.32 -6.95 11.47
N ASP A 42 -23.36 -8.16 12.03
CA ASP A 42 -23.16 -8.39 13.46
C ASP A 42 -21.75 -7.97 13.92
N ASP A 43 -21.66 -7.51 15.17
CA ASP A 43 -20.41 -7.17 15.88
C ASP A 43 -19.32 -6.48 15.03
N PRO A 44 -19.62 -5.33 14.38
CA PRO A 44 -18.72 -4.70 13.42
C PRO A 44 -17.36 -4.34 14.02
N GLY A 45 -17.31 -3.98 15.31
CA GLY A 45 -16.07 -3.70 16.01
C GLY A 45 -15.15 -4.92 16.14
N GLN A 46 -15.69 -6.06 16.60
CA GLN A 46 -14.91 -7.28 16.74
C GLN A 46 -14.38 -7.78 15.39
N ARG A 47 -15.20 -7.67 14.35
CA ARG A 47 -14.83 -8.06 12.98
C ARG A 47 -13.75 -7.15 12.41
N PHE A 48 -13.82 -5.84 12.66
CA PHE A 48 -12.78 -4.91 12.25
C PHE A 48 -11.45 -5.19 12.95
N VAL A 49 -11.47 -5.41 14.28
CA VAL A 49 -10.26 -5.75 15.04
C VAL A 49 -9.67 -7.08 14.56
N THR A 50 -10.52 -8.08 14.30
CA THR A 50 -10.07 -9.37 13.76
C THR A 50 -9.43 -9.19 12.38
N MET A 51 -10.05 -8.42 11.50
CA MET A 51 -9.50 -8.10 10.17
C MET A 51 -8.13 -7.43 10.30
N LEU A 52 -8.00 -6.38 11.12
CA LEU A 52 -6.71 -5.72 11.32
C LEU A 52 -5.65 -6.68 11.86
N ARG A 53 -6.01 -7.53 12.81
CA ARG A 53 -5.09 -8.51 13.39
C ARG A 53 -4.62 -9.53 12.36
N GLU A 54 -5.54 -10.07 11.56
CA GLU A 54 -5.22 -11.04 10.52
C GLU A 54 -4.42 -10.41 9.37
N THR A 55 -4.73 -9.18 8.99
CA THR A 55 -4.05 -8.44 7.93
C THR A 55 -2.66 -7.99 8.37
N LEU A 56 -2.51 -7.28 9.49
CA LEU A 56 -1.20 -6.79 9.94
C LEU A 56 -0.28 -7.93 10.39
N GLY A 57 -0.84 -8.94 11.07
CA GLY A 57 -0.09 -10.11 11.52
C GLY A 57 0.15 -11.15 10.42
N HIS A 58 -0.49 -11.01 9.26
CA HIS A 58 -0.52 -12.02 8.19
C HIS A 58 -0.81 -13.43 8.71
N THR A 59 -1.58 -13.59 9.78
CA THR A 59 -1.61 -14.83 10.59
C THR A 59 -2.03 -16.08 9.81
N ARG A 60 -2.76 -15.92 8.69
CA ARG A 60 -3.15 -17.02 7.80
C ARG A 60 -2.11 -17.37 6.73
N MET A 61 -1.27 -16.40 6.32
CA MET A 61 -0.25 -16.55 5.27
C MET A 61 1.17 -16.72 5.82
N LEU A 62 1.44 -16.12 6.98
CA LEU A 62 2.70 -16.18 7.71
C LEU A 62 2.79 -17.50 8.48
N LYS A 63 2.79 -18.63 7.75
CA LYS A 63 3.16 -19.95 8.28
C LYS A 63 4.68 -20.10 8.44
N TRP A 64 5.41 -18.99 8.60
CA TRP A 64 6.88 -18.91 8.59
C TRP A 64 7.55 -19.61 7.39
N SER A 65 6.85 -19.66 6.25
CA SER A 65 7.45 -20.06 4.98
C SER A 65 8.25 -18.90 4.39
N LEU A 66 9.24 -19.21 3.55
CA LEU A 66 10.02 -18.21 2.82
C LEU A 66 9.11 -17.22 2.08
N VAL A 67 8.11 -17.73 1.35
CA VAL A 67 7.12 -16.93 0.62
C VAL A 67 6.27 -16.09 1.57
N GLY A 68 5.82 -16.65 2.69
CA GLY A 68 5.01 -15.93 3.68
C GLY A 68 5.77 -14.77 4.33
N ALA A 69 7.03 -15.00 4.69
CA ALA A 69 7.90 -13.96 5.25
C ALA A 69 8.22 -12.87 4.23
N ALA A 70 8.59 -13.25 2.99
CA ALA A 70 8.85 -12.29 1.92
C ALA A 70 7.60 -11.45 1.60
N HIS A 71 6.43 -12.06 1.51
CA HIS A 71 5.18 -11.34 1.29
C HIS A 71 4.90 -10.33 2.41
N TRP A 72 5.14 -10.71 3.67
CA TRP A 72 4.92 -9.80 4.80
C TRP A 72 5.81 -8.55 4.73
N PHE A 73 7.09 -8.70 4.39
CA PHE A 73 7.98 -7.55 4.19
C PHE A 73 7.51 -6.66 3.03
N VAL A 74 7.03 -7.24 1.93
CA VAL A 74 6.43 -6.47 0.83
C VAL A 74 5.20 -5.69 1.32
N PHE A 75 4.30 -6.31 2.09
CA PHE A 75 3.13 -5.63 2.65
C PHE A 75 3.52 -4.44 3.54
N VAL A 76 4.47 -4.64 4.46
CA VAL A 76 4.99 -3.56 5.31
C VAL A 76 5.63 -2.46 4.48
N GLY A 77 6.41 -2.84 3.45
CA GLY A 77 7.02 -1.94 2.49
C GLY A 77 6.01 -1.05 1.78
N PHE A 78 4.94 -1.63 1.23
CA PHE A 78 3.87 -0.86 0.57
C PHE A 78 3.24 0.17 1.51
N GLY A 79 2.97 -0.21 2.77
CA GLY A 79 2.39 0.71 3.75
C GLY A 79 3.36 1.82 4.18
N PHE A 80 4.59 1.46 4.52
CA PHE A 80 5.57 2.42 5.05
C PHE A 80 6.17 3.33 3.97
N LEU A 81 6.48 2.79 2.79
CA LEU A 81 7.04 3.57 1.67
C LEU A 81 5.98 4.43 0.96
N PHE A 82 4.70 4.28 1.28
CA PHE A 82 3.68 5.22 0.80
C PHE A 82 4.02 6.69 1.14
N PHE A 83 4.64 6.93 2.30
CA PHE A 83 5.06 8.27 2.70
C PHE A 83 6.16 8.84 1.78
N THR A 84 7.04 8.01 1.22
CA THR A 84 8.03 8.48 0.24
C THR A 84 7.38 8.83 -1.09
N LEU A 85 6.32 8.12 -1.47
CA LEU A 85 5.49 8.49 -2.62
C LEU A 85 4.84 9.87 -2.41
N VAL A 86 4.28 10.15 -1.22
CA VAL A 86 3.74 11.48 -0.90
C VAL A 86 4.80 12.56 -1.02
N THR A 87 6.00 12.33 -0.49
CA THR A 87 7.16 13.22 -0.68
C THR A 87 7.45 13.47 -2.16
N ALA A 88 7.52 12.40 -2.96
CA ALA A 88 7.80 12.50 -4.40
C ALA A 88 6.74 13.32 -5.17
N TYR A 89 5.46 13.26 -4.77
CA TYR A 89 4.43 14.12 -5.35
C TYR A 89 4.62 15.59 -5.01
N GLY A 90 5.00 15.92 -3.77
CA GLY A 90 5.31 17.29 -3.40
C GLY A 90 6.54 17.82 -4.16
N GLN A 91 7.53 16.94 -4.38
CA GLN A 91 8.74 17.21 -5.16
C GLN A 91 8.50 17.54 -6.64
N LEU A 92 7.31 17.24 -7.17
CA LEU A 92 6.92 17.71 -8.50
C LEU A 92 6.79 19.25 -8.55
N PHE A 93 6.42 19.87 -7.44
CA PHE A 93 6.14 21.31 -7.36
C PHE A 93 7.27 22.08 -6.67
N ASP A 94 7.87 21.48 -5.64
CA ASP A 94 8.98 22.04 -4.88
C ASP A 94 10.02 20.95 -4.63
N ALA A 95 11.19 21.06 -5.26
CA ALA A 95 12.22 20.03 -5.21
C ALA A 95 12.69 19.72 -3.78
N ASP A 96 12.59 20.69 -2.87
CA ASP A 96 13.00 20.57 -1.47
C ASP A 96 11.86 20.09 -0.56
N PHE A 97 10.70 19.74 -1.14
CA PHE A 97 9.56 19.26 -0.37
C PHE A 97 9.93 18.00 0.42
N ALA A 98 9.58 18.03 1.70
CA ALA A 98 9.62 16.90 2.61
C ALA A 98 8.35 16.87 3.46
N LEU A 99 7.99 15.70 3.99
CA LEU A 99 6.84 15.59 4.88
C LEU A 99 7.01 16.51 6.10
N PRO A 100 5.97 17.28 6.47
CA PRO A 100 6.01 18.03 7.70
C PRO A 100 6.20 17.05 8.87
N VAL A 101 6.94 17.47 9.90
CA VAL A 101 7.28 16.69 11.11
C VAL A 101 8.35 15.61 10.92
N ILE A 102 8.19 14.69 9.97
CA ILE A 102 9.04 13.48 9.89
C ILE A 102 10.05 13.49 8.74
N GLY A 103 9.90 14.37 7.75
CA GLY A 103 10.65 14.31 6.50
C GLY A 103 12.17 14.54 6.60
N HIS A 104 12.63 15.10 7.72
CA HIS A 104 14.06 15.33 8.04
C HIS A 104 14.50 14.57 9.29
N TRP A 105 13.67 13.62 9.75
CA TRP A 105 13.91 12.90 10.99
C TRP A 105 14.74 11.66 10.69
N ALA A 106 16.02 11.68 11.07
CA ALA A 106 16.97 10.61 10.75
C ALA A 106 16.48 9.18 11.06
N PRO A 107 15.79 8.88 12.18
CA PRO A 107 15.22 7.56 12.40
C PRO A 107 14.21 7.13 11.33
N TYR A 108 13.39 8.04 10.82
CA TYR A 108 12.44 7.76 9.74
C TYR A 108 13.16 7.50 8.42
N GLU A 109 14.16 8.32 8.07
CA GLU A 109 14.95 8.14 6.84
C GLU A 109 15.73 6.81 6.84
N ILE A 110 16.40 6.48 7.94
CA ILE A 110 17.13 5.22 8.08
C ILE A 110 16.17 4.03 7.99
N THR A 111 15.00 4.12 8.65
CA THR A 111 13.99 3.06 8.59
C THR A 111 13.43 2.90 7.18
N THR A 112 13.24 4.01 6.46
CA THR A 112 12.81 4.02 5.06
C THR A 112 13.79 3.26 4.18
N GLU A 113 15.08 3.54 4.31
CA GLU A 113 16.13 2.87 3.53
C GLU A 113 16.18 1.37 3.82
N LEU A 114 16.13 0.98 5.10
CA LEU A 114 16.10 -0.43 5.50
C LEU A 114 14.86 -1.16 4.96
N ILE A 115 13.69 -0.53 5.04
CA ILE A 115 12.45 -1.09 4.50
C ILE A 115 12.50 -1.18 2.99
N ALA A 116 13.07 -0.20 2.29
CA ALA A 116 13.24 -0.24 0.84
C ALA A 116 14.10 -1.43 0.41
N TRP A 117 15.27 -1.64 1.03
CA TRP A 117 16.13 -2.78 0.72
C TRP A 117 15.49 -4.13 1.05
N THR A 118 14.88 -4.25 2.22
CA THR A 118 14.21 -5.51 2.60
C THR A 118 13.01 -5.82 1.71
N THR A 119 12.27 -4.80 1.27
CA THR A 119 11.19 -4.94 0.29
C THR A 119 11.73 -5.39 -1.06
N LEU A 120 12.82 -4.78 -1.55
CA LEU A 120 13.45 -5.15 -2.82
C LEU A 120 13.92 -6.61 -2.82
N VAL A 121 14.64 -7.03 -1.77
CA VAL A 121 15.08 -8.43 -1.61
C VAL A 121 13.88 -9.37 -1.55
N SER A 122 12.82 -9.00 -0.84
CA SER A 122 11.61 -9.81 -0.73
C SER A 122 10.90 -9.98 -2.08
N ILE A 123 10.83 -8.91 -2.88
CA ILE A 123 10.30 -8.99 -4.25
C ILE A 123 11.15 -9.93 -5.10
N ALA A 124 12.49 -9.82 -5.04
CA ALA A 124 13.38 -10.69 -5.81
C ALA A 124 13.21 -12.18 -5.43
N ILE A 125 13.05 -12.48 -4.14
CA ILE A 125 12.74 -13.83 -3.65
C ILE A 125 11.41 -14.32 -4.24
N LEU A 126 10.37 -13.50 -4.19
CA LEU A 126 9.04 -13.90 -4.69
C LEU A 126 8.99 -14.09 -6.21
N ILE A 127 9.84 -13.39 -6.98
CA ILE A 127 9.97 -13.60 -8.42
C ILE A 127 10.69 -14.93 -8.73
N GLY A 128 11.63 -15.33 -7.86
CA GLY A 128 12.48 -16.50 -8.07
C GLY A 128 11.88 -17.84 -7.62
N VAL A 129 10.69 -17.84 -7.02
CA VAL A 129 9.99 -19.04 -6.50
C VAL A 129 8.72 -19.27 -7.30
#